data_AF-A0A662AZ14-F1
#
_entry.id   AF-A0A662AZ14-F1
#
_cell.length_a   1.000
_cell.length_b   1.000
_cell.length_c   1.000
_cell.angle_alpha   90.00
_cell.angle_beta   90.00
_cell.angle_gamma   90.00
#
_symmetry.space_group_name_H-M   'P 1'
#
loop_
_entity.id
_entity.type
_entity.pdbx_description
1 polymer ?
#
loop_
_entity_poly.entity_id
_entity_poly.type
_entity_poly.pdbx_seq_one_letter_code
_entity_poly.pdbx_strand_id
1 'polypeptide(L)'
;MKTSKDSKKKRVMGYRVIEDECIWMKAGIINFRLCDNVYDCYNCAFDKGMRRTMGPDSFAVPGKKEPAWVESLNARYQGSQRPCRHSLTGRIDAPKICPMNYECYHCTYDQMLDELDFEQLNNPPAYHLASGYRIANGYYYHMGHSWARFEHGGRLRVGFDDFMVKLFGTPQFLNLPPLGSTL
;
A
#
# COMPACT_ATOMS: atom_id res chain seq x y z
N MET A 1 -24.06 -10.40 -34.68
CA MET A 1 -23.24 -9.46 -33.87
C MET A 1 -23.07 -10.03 -32.47
N LYS A 2 -21.87 -10.47 -32.10
CA LYS A 2 -21.57 -10.93 -30.73
C LYS A 2 -21.07 -9.72 -29.94
N THR A 3 -21.88 -9.20 -29.02
CA THR A 3 -21.48 -8.14 -28.11
C THR A 3 -20.50 -8.71 -27.07
N SER A 4 -19.23 -8.39 -27.21
CA SER A 4 -18.20 -8.61 -26.20
C SER A 4 -18.59 -7.85 -24.94
N LYS A 5 -18.96 -8.58 -23.89
CA LYS A 5 -19.27 -8.01 -22.58
C LYS A 5 -17.93 -7.75 -21.89
N ASP A 6 -17.45 -6.52 -22.01
CA ASP A 6 -16.22 -6.08 -21.36
C ASP A 6 -16.39 -6.20 -19.83
N SER A 7 -15.72 -7.20 -19.27
CA SER A 7 -15.69 -7.48 -17.84
C SER A 7 -14.84 -6.40 -17.17
N LYS A 8 -15.48 -5.32 -16.74
CA LYS A 8 -14.85 -4.31 -15.89
C LYS A 8 -14.28 -5.02 -14.66
N LYS A 9 -12.95 -5.17 -14.62
CA LYS A 9 -12.24 -5.71 -13.46
C LYS A 9 -12.67 -4.89 -12.24
N LYS A 10 -13.21 -5.57 -11.23
CA LYS A 10 -13.57 -4.96 -9.94
C LYS A 10 -12.31 -4.34 -9.35
N ARG A 11 -12.16 -3.01 -9.44
CA ARG A 11 -11.09 -2.28 -8.77
C ARG A 11 -11.38 -2.32 -7.28
N VAL A 12 -10.41 -2.82 -6.52
CA VAL A 12 -10.40 -2.70 -5.07
C VAL A 12 -10.33 -1.21 -4.74
N MET A 13 -11.34 -0.71 -4.04
CA MET A 13 -11.36 0.64 -3.48
C MET A 13 -10.52 0.62 -2.19
N GLY A 14 -9.23 0.91 -2.32
CA GLY A 14 -8.36 1.30 -1.20
C GLY A 14 -8.42 2.82 -0.96
N TYR A 15 -7.62 3.31 -0.02
CA TYR A 15 -7.46 4.75 0.25
C TYR A 15 -7.29 5.52 -1.06
N ARG A 16 -8.23 6.43 -1.35
CA ARG A 16 -8.35 7.09 -2.65
C ARG A 16 -7.35 8.24 -2.70
N VAL A 17 -6.10 7.92 -3.03
CA VAL A 17 -5.07 8.93 -3.31
C VAL A 17 -5.46 9.67 -4.58
N ILE A 18 -5.46 11.00 -4.52
CA ILE A 18 -5.94 11.91 -5.58
C ILE A 18 -5.06 11.86 -6.86
N GLU A 19 -3.93 11.15 -6.82
CA GLU A 19 -3.12 10.83 -8.00
C GLU A 19 -2.76 9.34 -7.97
N ASP A 20 -3.37 8.57 -8.85
CA ASP A 20 -3.11 7.13 -9.04
C ASP A 20 -1.81 6.89 -9.84
N GLU A 21 -0.90 7.85 -10.04
CA GLU A 21 0.29 7.63 -10.89
C GLU A 21 1.33 6.72 -10.22
N CYS A 22 1.91 5.79 -10.97
CA CYS A 22 2.97 4.91 -10.48
C CYS A 22 4.22 5.70 -10.07
N ILE A 23 4.96 5.23 -9.06
CA ILE A 23 6.19 5.89 -8.60
C ILE A 23 7.23 6.07 -9.72
N TRP A 24 7.32 5.12 -10.66
CA TRP A 24 8.19 5.21 -11.83
C TRP A 24 7.75 6.32 -12.81
N MET A 25 6.44 6.57 -12.90
CA MET A 25 5.87 7.66 -13.70
C MET A 25 6.13 9.00 -13.02
N LYS A 26 5.92 9.08 -11.70
CA LYS A 26 6.26 10.26 -10.90
C LYS A 26 7.75 10.59 -10.93
N ALA A 27 8.61 9.57 -11.03
CA ALA A 27 10.04 9.73 -11.23
C ALA A 27 10.42 10.18 -12.66
N GLY A 28 9.50 10.13 -13.63
CA GLY A 28 9.73 10.51 -15.03
C GLY A 28 10.43 9.44 -15.87
N ILE A 29 10.50 8.19 -15.38
CA ILE A 29 11.16 7.08 -16.11
C ILE A 29 10.21 6.48 -17.15
N ILE A 30 8.91 6.51 -16.87
CA ILE A 30 7.87 6.00 -17.78
C ILE A 30 6.78 7.07 -17.98
N ASN A 31 6.15 7.04 -19.14
CA ASN A 31 5.20 8.09 -19.54
C ASN A 31 3.79 7.91 -18.98
N PHE A 32 3.30 6.67 -18.88
CA PHE A 32 1.93 6.42 -18.43
C PHE A 32 1.82 5.07 -17.72
N ARG A 33 1.56 5.11 -16.41
CA ARG A 33 1.12 3.95 -15.65
C ARG A 33 0.44 4.39 -14.37
N LEU A 34 -0.76 3.88 -14.14
CA LEU A 34 -1.44 4.03 -12.87
C LEU A 34 -1.01 2.92 -11.89
N CYS A 35 -0.91 3.27 -10.61
CA CYS A 35 -0.65 2.41 -9.48
C CYS A 35 -1.92 1.61 -9.15
N ASP A 36 -1.85 0.30 -9.33
CA ASP A 36 -2.90 -0.66 -9.03
C ASP A 36 -2.62 -1.47 -7.76
N ASN A 37 -1.50 -1.19 -7.07
CA ASN A 37 -1.03 -1.96 -5.92
C ASN A 37 -0.92 -1.12 -4.63
N VAL A 38 -1.70 -0.04 -4.51
CA VAL A 38 -1.76 0.83 -3.31
C VAL A 38 -0.36 1.26 -2.81
N TYR A 39 0.54 1.50 -3.75
CA TYR A 39 1.93 1.87 -3.51
C TYR A 39 2.78 0.86 -2.72
N ASP A 40 2.38 -0.41 -2.63
CA ASP A 40 3.28 -1.50 -2.24
C ASP A 40 4.28 -1.81 -3.36
N CYS A 41 5.28 -0.94 -3.48
CA CYS A 41 6.35 -1.08 -4.45
C CYS A 41 7.29 -2.24 -4.09
N TYR A 42 7.28 -2.72 -2.84
CA TYR A 42 8.10 -3.85 -2.42
C TYR A 42 7.60 -5.15 -3.06
N ASN A 43 6.28 -5.39 -3.08
CA ASN A 43 5.71 -6.59 -3.68
C ASN A 43 5.22 -6.43 -5.12
N CYS A 44 5.15 -5.20 -5.65
CA CYS A 44 4.65 -4.90 -6.99
C CYS A 44 5.43 -5.65 -8.10
N ALA A 45 4.72 -6.46 -8.90
CA ALA A 45 5.31 -7.22 -10.00
C ALA A 45 5.96 -6.34 -11.07
N PHE A 46 5.35 -5.20 -11.38
CA PHE A 46 5.93 -4.24 -12.33
C PHE A 46 7.19 -3.60 -11.78
N ASP A 47 7.18 -3.19 -10.50
CA ASP A 47 8.38 -2.61 -9.88
C ASP A 47 9.53 -3.63 -9.85
N LYS A 48 9.24 -4.89 -9.52
CA LYS A 48 10.20 -6.01 -9.64
C LYS A 48 10.73 -6.15 -11.07
N GLY A 49 9.86 -6.05 -12.08
CA GLY A 49 10.26 -6.06 -13.49
C GLY A 49 11.17 -4.89 -13.85
N MET A 50 10.80 -3.67 -13.47
CA MET A 50 11.60 -2.47 -13.69
C MET A 50 12.96 -2.56 -13.00
N ARG A 51 13.03 -3.02 -11.74
CA ARG A 51 14.30 -3.24 -11.05
C ARG A 51 15.17 -4.32 -11.71
N ARG A 52 14.60 -5.30 -12.39
CA ARG A 52 15.39 -6.30 -13.16
C ARG A 52 15.95 -5.70 -14.45
N THR A 53 15.13 -4.92 -15.16
CA THR A 53 15.53 -4.32 -16.45
C THR A 53 16.45 -3.12 -16.28
N MET A 54 16.24 -2.32 -15.23
CA MET A 54 16.94 -1.06 -14.98
C MET A 54 17.88 -1.13 -13.76
N GLY A 55 17.81 -2.20 -12.97
CA GLY A 55 18.76 -2.41 -11.86
C GLY A 55 20.18 -2.61 -12.38
N PRO A 56 21.19 -2.49 -11.51
CA PRO A 56 22.59 -2.29 -11.89
C PRO A 56 23.31 -3.45 -12.60
N ASP A 57 22.60 -4.35 -13.29
CA ASP A 57 23.16 -5.49 -14.02
C ASP A 57 23.57 -5.18 -15.47
N SER A 58 23.68 -3.91 -15.88
CA SER A 58 24.42 -3.56 -17.11
C SER A 58 25.90 -3.25 -16.86
N PHE A 59 26.30 -2.84 -15.64
CA PHE A 59 27.68 -2.69 -15.18
C PHE A 59 27.75 -2.69 -13.64
N ALA A 60 27.57 -3.85 -13.01
CA ALA A 60 27.48 -3.92 -11.55
C ALA A 60 28.84 -3.66 -10.87
N VAL A 61 28.90 -2.59 -10.08
CA VAL A 61 29.74 -2.54 -8.88
C VAL A 61 28.96 -3.22 -7.76
N PRO A 62 29.50 -4.25 -7.09
CA PRO A 62 28.79 -4.95 -6.02
C PRO A 62 28.53 -4.00 -4.85
N GLY A 63 27.26 -3.77 -4.48
CA GLY A 63 26.91 -3.13 -3.20
C GLY A 63 25.75 -2.12 -3.19
N LYS A 64 25.27 -1.61 -4.33
CA LYS A 64 24.13 -0.66 -4.34
C LYS A 64 22.79 -1.38 -4.47
N LYS A 65 21.95 -1.29 -3.42
CA LYS A 65 20.64 -1.94 -3.29
C LYS A 65 19.45 -1.05 -3.67
N GLU A 66 19.69 0.20 -4.09
CA GLU A 66 18.60 1.15 -4.35
C GLU A 66 17.91 0.88 -5.70
N PRO A 67 16.58 0.98 -5.78
CA PRO A 67 15.86 0.90 -7.06
C PRO A 67 16.23 2.03 -8.03
N ALA A 68 16.25 1.76 -9.34
CA ALA A 68 16.62 2.77 -10.36
C ALA A 68 15.75 4.05 -10.37
N TRP A 69 14.53 4.01 -9.83
CA TRP A 69 13.73 5.23 -9.63
C TRP A 69 14.32 6.18 -8.59
N VAL A 70 15.03 5.66 -7.58
CA VAL A 70 15.71 6.47 -6.56
C VAL A 70 16.81 7.30 -7.21
N GLU A 71 17.60 6.68 -8.09
CA GLU A 71 18.65 7.37 -8.85
C GLU A 71 18.08 8.48 -9.73
N SER A 72 16.97 8.21 -10.42
CA SER A 72 16.30 9.22 -11.26
C SER A 72 15.74 10.38 -10.43
N LEU A 73 15.15 10.11 -9.27
CA LEU A 73 14.72 11.17 -8.36
C LEU A 73 15.90 11.95 -7.77
N ASN A 74 17.01 11.28 -7.46
CA ASN A 74 18.23 11.93 -6.97
C ASN A 74 18.90 12.80 -8.03
N ALA A 75 18.83 12.41 -9.31
CA ALA A 75 19.29 13.21 -10.44
C ALA A 75 18.37 14.41 -10.71
N ARG A 76 17.05 14.22 -10.59
CA ARG A 76 16.05 15.26 -10.84
C ARG A 76 15.94 16.28 -9.71
N TYR A 77 16.08 15.85 -8.46
CA TYR A 77 15.91 16.69 -7.28
C TYR A 77 17.18 16.77 -6.43
N GLN A 78 17.68 17.99 -6.25
CA GLN A 78 18.90 18.25 -5.51
C GLN A 78 18.61 18.72 -4.08
N GLY A 79 19.33 18.15 -3.11
CA GLY A 79 19.29 18.58 -1.70
C GLY A 79 17.87 18.76 -1.15
N SER A 80 17.53 19.99 -0.79
CA SER A 80 16.25 20.39 -0.19
C SER A 80 15.04 20.30 -1.12
N GLN A 81 15.22 20.01 -2.40
CA GLN A 81 14.09 19.84 -3.33
C GLN A 81 13.60 18.39 -3.41
N ARG A 82 14.28 17.43 -2.77
CA ARG A 82 13.94 16.01 -2.84
C ARG A 82 12.60 15.73 -2.17
N PRO A 83 11.53 15.39 -2.90
CA PRO A 83 10.25 15.12 -2.29
C PRO A 83 10.27 13.78 -1.54
N CYS A 84 9.59 13.71 -0.40
CA CYS A 84 9.39 12.48 0.35
C CYS A 84 8.54 11.49 -0.46
N ARG A 85 8.84 10.19 -0.38
CA ARG A 85 8.02 9.15 -1.04
C ARG A 85 6.54 9.25 -0.66
N HIS A 86 6.24 9.62 0.58
CA HIS A 86 4.86 9.72 1.08
C HIS A 86 4.12 10.91 0.51
N SER A 87 4.83 12.01 0.24
CA SER A 87 4.27 13.17 -0.46
C SER A 87 4.09 12.86 -1.94
N LEU A 88 5.09 12.23 -2.57
CA LEU A 88 5.00 11.78 -3.96
C LEU A 88 3.84 10.80 -4.16
N THR A 89 3.64 9.85 -3.27
CA THR A 89 2.59 8.83 -3.39
C THR A 89 1.25 9.27 -2.78
N GLY A 90 1.14 10.53 -2.34
CA GLY A 90 -0.07 11.09 -1.73
C GLY A 90 -0.57 10.36 -0.47
N ARG A 91 0.34 9.70 0.27
CA ARG A 91 0.07 9.26 1.66
C ARG A 91 -0.09 10.47 2.58
N ILE A 92 0.61 11.57 2.27
CA ILE A 92 0.48 12.85 2.96
C ILE A 92 0.20 13.95 1.94
N ASP A 93 -0.66 14.89 2.30
CA ASP A 93 -1.05 16.01 1.42
C ASP A 93 0.01 17.12 1.40
N ALA A 94 0.68 17.35 2.52
CA ALA A 94 1.67 18.41 2.64
C ALA A 94 3.00 18.02 1.95
N PRO A 95 3.60 18.93 1.15
CA PRO A 95 4.95 18.73 0.65
C PRO A 95 5.94 18.47 1.78
N LYS A 96 6.72 17.41 1.65
CA LYS A 96 7.77 17.06 2.62
C LYS A 96 9.06 16.75 1.90
N ILE A 97 10.18 17.25 2.43
CA ILE A 97 11.51 16.97 1.91
C ILE A 97 12.00 15.62 2.46
N CYS A 98 12.72 14.84 1.63
CA CYS A 98 13.39 13.61 2.03
C CYS A 98 14.84 13.90 2.49
N PRO A 99 15.15 13.75 3.79
CA PRO A 99 16.52 13.93 4.29
C PRO A 99 17.40 12.68 4.11
N MET A 100 16.80 11.51 3.91
CA MET A 100 17.48 10.20 3.95
C MET A 100 17.84 9.63 2.57
N ASN A 101 17.92 10.45 1.52
CA ASN A 101 18.23 9.95 0.16
C ASN A 101 17.34 8.78 -0.31
N TYR A 102 16.07 8.75 0.13
CA TYR A 102 15.13 7.64 -0.06
C TYR A 102 15.48 6.32 0.66
N GLU A 103 16.48 6.28 1.55
CA GLU A 103 16.74 5.21 2.52
C GLU A 103 15.68 5.17 3.62
N CYS A 104 14.45 4.86 3.23
CA CYS A 104 13.31 5.01 4.12
C CYS A 104 13.31 4.03 5.29
N TYR A 105 14.02 2.91 5.17
CA TYR A 105 14.20 1.94 6.25
C TYR A 105 14.95 2.51 7.47
N HIS A 106 15.68 3.63 7.30
CA HIS A 106 16.31 4.41 8.36
C HIS A 106 15.58 5.72 8.68
N CYS A 107 14.43 5.99 8.06
CA CYS A 107 13.72 7.25 8.22
C CYS A 107 12.74 7.21 9.40
N THR A 108 12.98 8.04 10.42
CA THR A 108 12.10 8.15 11.60
C THR A 108 10.69 8.60 11.24
N TYR A 109 10.52 9.40 10.19
CA TYR A 109 9.20 9.81 9.72
C TYR A 109 8.43 8.65 9.09
N ASP A 110 9.12 7.71 8.42
CA ASP A 110 8.48 6.50 7.90
C ASP A 110 8.00 5.60 9.06
N GLN A 111 8.85 5.45 10.08
CA GLN A 111 8.52 4.71 11.31
C GLN A 111 7.32 5.34 12.04
N MET A 112 7.34 6.66 12.23
CA MET A 112 6.23 7.40 12.85
C MET A 112 4.90 7.24 12.08
N LEU A 113 4.92 7.27 10.74
CA LEU A 113 3.71 7.03 9.95
C LEU A 113 3.18 5.60 10.12
N ASP A 114 4.08 4.62 10.20
CA ASP A 114 3.69 3.24 10.48
C ASP A 114 3.08 3.10 11.89
N GLU A 115 3.65 3.78 12.89
CA GLU A 115 3.08 3.84 14.25
C GLU A 115 1.69 4.49 14.28
N LEU A 116 1.50 5.61 13.57
CA LEU A 116 0.19 6.26 13.46
C LEU A 116 -0.86 5.35 12.80
N ASP A 117 -0.48 4.57 11.79
CA ASP A 117 -1.37 3.59 11.18
C ASP A 117 -1.77 2.49 12.20
N PHE A 118 -0.87 2.13 13.13
CA PHE A 118 -1.18 1.23 14.24
C PHE A 118 -2.07 1.88 15.30
N GLU A 119 -1.94 3.19 15.56
CA GLU A 119 -2.80 3.88 16.53
C GLU A 119 -4.22 4.12 16.00
N GLN A 120 -4.37 4.39 14.70
CA GLN A 120 -5.67 4.54 14.05
C GLN A 120 -6.57 3.30 14.22
N LEU A 121 -6.00 2.14 14.59
CA LEU A 121 -6.74 0.93 14.93
C LEU A 121 -7.69 1.09 16.09
N ASN A 122 -7.42 2.06 16.97
CA ASN A 122 -8.28 2.35 18.11
C ASN A 122 -9.51 3.18 17.72
N ASN A 123 -9.54 3.77 16.52
CA ASN A 123 -10.67 4.56 16.06
C ASN A 123 -11.74 3.65 15.45
N PRO A 124 -12.96 3.61 16.00
CA PRO A 124 -14.03 2.79 15.43
C PRO A 124 -14.40 3.30 14.03
N PRO A 125 -14.48 2.41 13.01
CA PRO A 125 -14.95 2.81 11.68
C PRO A 125 -16.43 3.25 11.72
N ALA A 126 -16.87 3.93 10.66
CA ALA A 126 -18.29 4.17 10.45
C ALA A 126 -19.00 2.85 10.10
N TYR A 127 -20.15 2.60 10.72
CA TYR A 127 -20.94 1.39 10.53
C TYR A 127 -22.30 1.68 9.92
N HIS A 128 -22.86 0.70 9.22
CA HIS A 128 -24.30 0.60 8.95
C HIS A 128 -24.83 -0.73 9.48
N LEU A 129 -26.14 -0.79 9.72
CA LEU A 129 -26.80 -2.01 10.18
C LEU A 129 -27.34 -2.81 8.99
N ALA A 130 -27.08 -4.11 9.00
CA ALA A 130 -27.74 -5.08 8.14
C ALA A 130 -28.31 -6.19 9.02
N SER A 131 -29.64 -6.32 9.04
CA SER A 131 -30.35 -7.33 9.85
C SER A 131 -29.93 -7.36 11.33
N GLY A 132 -29.63 -6.20 11.92
CA GLY A 132 -29.19 -6.09 13.33
C GLY A 132 -27.69 -6.30 13.58
N TYR A 133 -26.89 -6.52 12.54
CA TYR A 133 -25.44 -6.67 12.61
C TYR A 133 -24.73 -5.43 12.08
N ARG A 134 -23.61 -5.06 12.72
CA ARG A 134 -22.79 -3.92 12.31
C ARG A 134 -21.88 -4.32 11.15
N ILE A 135 -21.96 -3.55 10.06
CA ILE A 135 -21.11 -3.68 8.89
C ILE A 135 -20.31 -2.38 8.75
N ALA A 136 -18.97 -2.48 8.78
CA ALA A 136 -18.07 -1.36 8.66
C ALA A 136 -17.98 -0.89 7.19
N ASN A 137 -18.04 0.43 6.99
CA ASN A 137 -17.93 1.04 5.67
C ASN A 137 -16.49 0.95 5.15
N GLY A 138 -16.31 0.57 3.88
CA GLY A 138 -14.98 0.45 3.26
C GLY A 138 -14.26 -0.87 3.55
N TYR A 139 -14.95 -1.84 4.16
CA TYR A 139 -14.44 -3.18 4.43
C TYR A 139 -15.02 -4.18 3.43
N TYR A 140 -14.26 -5.23 3.13
CA TYR A 140 -14.67 -6.31 2.23
C TYR A 140 -15.00 -7.54 3.05
N TYR A 141 -16.17 -8.14 2.84
CA TYR A 141 -16.64 -9.27 3.64
C TYR A 141 -16.55 -10.58 2.85
N HIS A 142 -16.16 -11.65 3.54
CA HIS A 142 -16.09 -13.01 3.04
C HIS A 142 -17.21 -13.86 3.66
N MET A 143 -17.75 -14.85 2.92
CA MET A 143 -18.82 -15.74 3.41
C MET A 143 -18.43 -16.54 4.67
N GLY A 144 -17.14 -16.70 4.95
CA GLY A 144 -16.63 -17.30 6.19
C GLY A 144 -16.65 -16.38 7.41
N HIS A 145 -17.49 -15.33 7.41
CA HIS A 145 -17.63 -14.35 8.50
C HIS A 145 -16.33 -13.64 8.90
N SER A 146 -15.55 -13.29 7.89
CA SER A 146 -14.34 -12.49 8.04
C SER A 146 -14.44 -11.26 7.16
N TRP A 147 -13.72 -10.21 7.54
CA TRP A 147 -13.55 -9.02 6.72
C TRP A 147 -12.07 -8.79 6.40
N ALA A 148 -11.83 -8.06 5.33
CA ALA A 148 -10.53 -7.56 4.93
C ALA A 148 -10.61 -6.05 4.63
N ARG A 149 -9.57 -5.30 5.00
CA ARG A 149 -9.41 -3.87 4.71
C ARG A 149 -8.00 -3.61 4.21
N PHE A 150 -7.90 -2.84 3.13
CA PHE A 150 -6.61 -2.39 2.60
C PHE A 150 -6.12 -1.19 3.39
N GLU A 151 -4.87 -1.25 3.81
CA GLU A 151 -4.13 -0.15 4.41
C GLU A 151 -3.12 0.40 3.38
N HIS A 152 -2.51 1.54 3.69
CA HIS A 152 -1.48 2.11 2.84
C HIS A 152 -0.25 1.19 2.73
N GLY A 153 0.44 1.23 1.58
CA GLY A 153 1.61 0.38 1.34
C GLY A 153 1.26 -1.09 1.12
N GLY A 154 0.05 -1.36 0.60
CA GLY A 154 -0.48 -2.68 0.23
C GLY A 154 -0.55 -3.70 1.37
N ARG A 155 -0.54 -3.22 2.61
CA ARG A 155 -0.84 -4.07 3.78
C ARG A 155 -2.34 -4.38 3.78
N LEU A 156 -2.68 -5.61 4.12
CA LEU A 156 -4.06 -6.05 4.29
C LEU A 156 -4.31 -6.36 5.77
N ARG A 157 -5.39 -5.82 6.30
CA ARG A 157 -5.90 -6.16 7.62
C ARG A 157 -7.06 -7.13 7.47
N VAL A 158 -7.08 -8.17 8.29
CA VAL A 158 -8.17 -9.15 8.33
C VAL A 158 -8.71 -9.29 9.75
N GLY A 159 -9.99 -9.65 9.87
CA GLY A 159 -10.64 -9.88 11.17
C GLY A 159 -11.99 -10.56 11.02
N PHE A 160 -12.70 -10.75 12.15
CA PHE A 160 -14.03 -11.35 12.19
C PHE A 160 -15.13 -10.30 12.17
N ASP A 161 -16.26 -10.61 11.54
CA ASP A 161 -17.41 -9.72 11.49
C ASP A 161 -18.22 -9.70 12.80
N ASP A 162 -19.13 -8.72 12.92
CA ASP A 162 -19.99 -8.56 14.09
C ASP A 162 -20.95 -9.75 14.28
N PHE A 163 -21.27 -10.48 13.21
CA PHE A 163 -22.12 -11.67 13.28
C PHE A 163 -21.41 -12.81 14.00
N MET A 164 -20.17 -13.13 13.61
CA MET A 164 -19.35 -14.18 14.22
C MET A 164 -19.13 -13.92 15.71
N VAL A 165 -18.78 -12.68 16.07
CA VAL A 165 -18.54 -12.30 17.47
C VAL A 165 -19.82 -12.38 18.31
N LYS A 166 -20.99 -11.99 17.77
CA LYS A 166 -22.27 -12.14 18.48
C LYS A 166 -22.70 -13.60 18.62
N LEU A 167 -22.39 -14.44 17.64
CA LEU A 167 -22.78 -15.85 17.62
C LEU A 167 -21.93 -16.69 18.58
N PHE A 168 -20.62 -16.48 18.60
CA PHE A 168 -19.68 -17.29 19.38
C PHE A 168 -19.17 -16.61 20.66
N GLY A 169 -19.44 -15.31 20.83
CA GLY A 169 -18.86 -14.49 21.89
C GLY A 169 -17.42 -14.08 21.61
N THR A 170 -16.78 -13.48 22.61
CA THR A 170 -15.37 -13.07 22.52
C THR A 170 -14.47 -14.30 22.42
N PRO A 171 -13.62 -14.42 21.37
CA PRO A 171 -12.71 -15.55 21.25
C PRO A 171 -11.71 -15.57 22.40
N GLN A 172 -11.59 -16.72 23.08
CA GLN A 172 -10.66 -16.91 24.21
C GLN A 172 -9.23 -17.19 23.74
N PHE A 173 -9.08 -17.81 22.56
CA PHE A 173 -7.80 -18.16 21.97
C PHE A 173 -7.84 -17.95 20.47
N LEU A 174 -6.76 -17.40 19.92
CA LEU A 174 -6.59 -17.19 18.49
C LEU A 174 -5.22 -17.75 18.08
N ASN A 175 -5.23 -18.79 17.25
CA ASN A 175 -4.00 -19.32 16.68
C ASN A 175 -3.66 -18.54 15.41
N LEU A 176 -2.76 -17.56 15.55
CA LEU A 176 -2.28 -16.76 14.44
C LEU A 176 -1.05 -17.39 13.81
N PRO A 177 -0.90 -17.31 12.48
CA PRO A 177 0.31 -17.78 11.84
C PRO A 177 1.51 -16.91 12.30
N PRO A 178 2.72 -17.48 12.37
CA PRO A 178 3.90 -16.72 12.75
C PRO A 178 4.16 -15.59 11.75
N LEU A 179 4.77 -14.51 12.24
CA LEU A 179 5.17 -13.38 11.40
C LEU A 179 6.10 -13.86 10.28
N GLY A 180 5.84 -13.42 9.05
CA GLY A 180 6.60 -13.83 7.85
C GLY A 180 6.12 -15.11 7.16
N SER A 181 5.04 -15.73 7.66
CA SER A 181 4.38 -16.84 6.96
C SER A 181 3.80 -16.42 5.61
N THR A 182 3.84 -17.33 4.63
CA THR A 182 3.13 -17.19 3.35
C THR A 182 1.79 -17.90 3.47
N LEU A 183 0.70 -17.18 3.23
CA LEU A 183 -0.69 -17.66 3.33
C LEU A 183 -1.31 -17.90 1.95
#